data_AF-A7ATI6-F1
#
_entry.id   AF-A7ATI6-F1
#
_cell.length_a   1.000
_cell.length_b   1.000
_cell.length_c   1.000
_cell.angle_alpha   90.00
_cell.angle_beta   90.00
_cell.angle_gamma   90.00
#
_symmetry.space_group_name_H-M   'P 1'
#
loop_
_entity.id
_entity.type
_entity.pdbx_description
1 polymer ?
#
loop_
_entity_poly.entity_id
_entity_poly.type
_entity_poly.pdbx_seq_one_letter_code
_entity_poly.pdbx_strand_id
1 'polypeptide(L)'
;MSDPFDCYDKLDFNTRKLPLYSHVIRRFPKANEPETVVRLCRCWQSHKFPYCDDTHRLLVEAGDDVGPFVARLRSDNTGKKRFVKLRQMEHVPRALSSSVLQLVASPGSAVLGMC
;
A
#
# COMPACT_ATOMS: atom_id res chain seq x y z
N MET A 1 -25.30 0.88 -34.59
CA MET A 1 -24.22 0.57 -33.64
C MET A 1 -23.51 1.88 -33.34
N SER A 2 -23.49 2.31 -32.08
CA SER A 2 -22.71 3.48 -31.67
C SER A 2 -21.23 3.21 -31.89
N ASP A 3 -20.44 4.25 -32.18
CA ASP A 3 -19.00 4.13 -32.36
C ASP A 3 -18.37 3.57 -31.07
N PRO A 4 -17.59 2.46 -31.12
CA PRO A 4 -16.90 1.92 -29.95
C PRO A 4 -16.04 2.94 -29.19
N PHE A 5 -15.59 4.01 -29.85
CA PHE A 5 -14.81 5.09 -29.24
C PHE A 5 -15.65 6.17 -28.54
N ASP A 6 -16.97 6.24 -28.75
CA ASP A 6 -17.88 7.22 -28.11
C ASP A 6 -17.89 7.13 -26.56
N CYS A 7 -17.40 6.03 -26.00
CA CYS A 7 -17.28 5.87 -24.55
C CYS A 7 -16.07 6.59 -23.97
N TYR A 8 -14.99 6.81 -24.75
CA TYR A 8 -13.77 7.47 -24.28
C TYR A 8 -14.00 8.95 -23.97
N ASP A 9 -14.83 9.63 -24.75
CA ASP A 9 -15.19 11.04 -24.52
C ASP A 9 -16.10 11.23 -23.29
N LYS A 10 -16.66 10.14 -22.77
CA LYS A 10 -17.53 10.12 -21.57
C LYS A 10 -16.80 9.60 -20.34
N LEU A 11 -15.58 9.09 -20.49
CA LEU A 11 -14.75 8.58 -19.40
C LEU A 11 -14.04 9.75 -18.73
N ASP A 12 -14.62 10.23 -17.62
CA ASP A 12 -13.89 11.10 -16.71
C ASP A 12 -12.88 10.26 -15.91
N PHE A 13 -11.66 10.14 -16.44
CA PHE A 13 -10.52 9.51 -15.73
C PHE A 13 -10.17 10.24 -14.42
N ASN A 14 -10.68 11.44 -14.24
CA ASN A 14 -10.39 12.32 -13.13
C ASN A 14 -11.69 12.80 -12.50
N THR A 15 -12.33 11.90 -11.77
CA THR A 15 -13.61 12.08 -11.06
C THR A 15 -13.72 13.35 -10.22
N ARG A 16 -12.62 14.07 -9.96
CA ARG A 16 -12.57 15.31 -9.17
C ARG A 16 -12.04 16.53 -9.93
N LYS A 17 -11.82 16.45 -11.24
CA LYS A 17 -11.31 17.56 -12.07
C LYS A 17 -10.01 18.16 -11.54
N LEU A 18 -9.16 17.32 -10.94
CA LEU A 18 -7.82 17.71 -10.50
C LEU A 18 -6.96 18.18 -11.70
N PRO A 19 -5.90 18.95 -11.50
CA PRO A 19 -4.98 19.27 -12.60
C PRO A 19 -4.43 17.99 -13.24
N LEU A 20 -4.50 17.87 -14.57
CA LEU A 20 -3.95 16.73 -15.32
C LEU A 20 -2.45 16.52 -15.02
N TYR A 21 -1.75 17.60 -14.70
CA TYR A 21 -0.33 17.59 -14.37
C TYR A 21 -0.07 18.23 -13.00
N SER A 22 0.47 17.44 -12.08
CA SER A 22 0.90 17.88 -10.74
C SER A 22 2.39 17.56 -10.56
N HIS A 23 3.25 18.58 -10.56
CA HIS A 23 4.69 18.40 -10.34
C HIS A 23 5.06 18.67 -8.88
N VAL A 24 5.85 17.77 -8.28
CA VAL A 24 6.35 17.92 -6.90
C VAL A 24 7.86 18.06 -6.96
N ILE A 25 8.35 19.29 -6.80
CA ILE A 25 9.79 19.58 -6.76
C ILE A 25 10.17 19.80 -5.29
N ARG A 26 10.99 18.91 -4.73
CA ARG A 26 11.48 19.04 -3.36
C ARG A 26 12.99 18.93 -3.32
N ARG A 27 13.61 19.76 -2.49
CA ARG A 27 15.06 19.75 -2.28
C ARG A 27 15.41 18.61 -1.32
N PHE A 28 16.52 17.94 -1.59
CA PHE A 28 17.10 16.98 -0.66
C PHE A 28 17.67 17.74 0.57
N PRO A 29 17.55 17.16 1.78
CA PRO A 29 18.15 17.76 2.97
C PRO A 29 19.68 17.73 2.87
N LYS A 30 20.33 18.72 3.48
CA LYS A 30 21.80 18.77 3.60
C LYS A 30 22.31 17.76 4.63
N ALA A 31 23.62 17.50 4.65
CA ALA A 31 24.25 16.50 5.52
C ALA A 31 23.94 16.65 7.03
N ASN A 32 23.70 17.88 7.49
CA ASN A 32 23.39 18.19 8.89
C ASN A 32 21.90 18.46 9.13
N GLU A 33 21.05 18.26 8.12
CA GLU A 33 19.60 18.45 8.22
C GLU A 33 18.89 17.10 8.39
N PRO A 34 17.78 17.05 9.13
CA PRO A 34 17.03 15.81 9.30
C PRO A 34 16.44 15.32 7.97
N GLU A 35 16.11 14.03 7.91
CA GLU A 35 15.44 13.47 6.73
C GLU A 35 14.10 14.18 6.48
N THR A 36 13.82 14.45 5.21
CA THR A 36 12.59 15.11 4.79
C THR A 36 11.59 14.08 4.30
N VAL A 37 10.42 14.03 4.92
CA VAL A 37 9.35 13.11 4.51
C VAL A 37 8.32 13.82 3.63
N VAL A 38 8.00 13.21 2.50
CA VAL A 38 6.94 13.64 1.57
C VAL A 38 5.87 12.58 1.52
N ARG A 39 4.62 12.99 1.70
CA ARG A 39 3.46 12.10 1.60
C ARG A 39 2.63 12.53 0.40
N LEU A 40 2.55 11.68 -0.61
CA LEU A 40 1.76 11.90 -1.82
C LEU A 40 0.46 11.11 -1.75
N CYS A 41 -0.62 11.76 -2.17
CA CYS A 41 -1.95 11.19 -2.17
C CYS A 41 -2.06 10.09 -3.26
N ARG A 42 -2.66 8.95 -2.89
CA ARG A 42 -3.05 7.89 -3.83
C ARG A 42 -4.54 7.56 -3.81
N CYS A 43 -5.29 8.13 -2.87
CA CYS A 43 -6.74 7.93 -2.73
C CYS A 43 -7.55 8.98 -3.51
N TRP A 44 -6.90 9.97 -4.14
CA TRP A 44 -7.52 11.08 -4.89
C TRP A 44 -8.47 11.97 -4.07
N GLN A 45 -8.62 11.70 -2.76
CA GLN A 45 -9.56 12.37 -1.87
C GLN A 45 -9.02 13.61 -1.15
N SER A 46 -7.71 13.86 -1.22
CA SER A 46 -7.04 14.98 -0.53
C SER A 46 -7.48 16.35 -1.04
N HIS A 47 -7.71 17.28 -0.11
CA HIS A 47 -7.94 18.69 -0.41
C HIS A 47 -6.66 19.43 -0.83
N LYS A 48 -5.50 18.84 -0.55
CA LYS A 48 -4.17 19.39 -0.88
C LYS A 48 -3.47 18.56 -1.96
N PHE A 49 -4.23 17.93 -2.84
CA PHE A 49 -3.69 17.13 -3.93
C PHE A 49 -2.62 17.93 -4.70
N PRO A 50 -1.41 17.36 -4.94
CA PRO A 50 -1.02 15.94 -4.87
C PRO A 50 -0.54 15.44 -3.50
N TYR A 51 -0.50 16.29 -2.46
CA TYR A 51 -0.07 15.89 -1.13
C TYR A 51 -1.16 15.13 -0.37
N CYS A 52 -0.76 14.21 0.51
CA CYS A 52 -1.69 13.53 1.41
C CYS A 52 -1.96 14.38 2.65
N ASP A 53 -3.24 14.57 2.96
CA ASP A 53 -3.79 15.31 4.11
C ASP A 53 -4.53 14.40 5.10
N ASP A 54 -4.27 13.10 5.07
CA ASP A 54 -4.89 12.07 5.92
C ASP A 54 -6.37 11.74 5.61
N THR A 55 -6.97 12.30 4.57
CA THR A 55 -8.34 11.95 4.11
C THR A 55 -8.54 10.46 3.83
N HIS A 56 -7.49 9.75 3.41
CA HIS A 56 -7.54 8.29 3.19
C HIS A 56 -7.93 7.49 4.43
N ARG A 57 -7.78 8.02 5.65
CA ARG A 57 -8.16 7.31 6.88
C ARG A 57 -9.65 6.97 6.92
N LEU A 58 -10.50 7.87 6.44
CA LEU A 58 -11.94 7.62 6.35
C LEU A 58 -12.27 6.46 5.41
N LEU A 59 -11.48 6.29 4.34
CA LEU A 59 -11.64 5.19 3.40
C LEU A 59 -11.18 3.87 4.02
N VAL A 60 -10.08 3.91 4.77
CA VAL A 60 -9.61 2.75 5.56
C VAL A 60 -10.63 2.33 6.61
N GLU A 61 -11.24 3.28 7.31
CA GLU A 61 -12.32 3.02 8.27
C GLU A 61 -13.56 2.40 7.59
N ALA A 62 -13.83 2.77 6.33
CA ALA A 62 -14.88 2.18 5.51
C ALA A 62 -14.53 0.80 4.91
N GLY A 63 -13.28 0.33 5.09
CA GLY A 63 -12.81 -0.98 4.64
C GLY A 63 -11.92 -0.99 3.40
N ASP A 64 -11.53 0.17 2.87
CA ASP A 64 -10.60 0.24 1.73
C ASP A 64 -9.13 0.13 2.18
N ASP A 65 -8.30 -0.60 1.42
CA ASP A 65 -6.84 -0.67 1.67
C ASP A 65 -6.07 0.39 0.85
N VAL A 66 -6.23 1.65 1.24
CA VAL A 66 -5.58 2.79 0.57
C VAL A 66 -4.70 3.58 1.52
N GLY A 67 -3.55 4.04 1.02
CA GLY A 67 -2.61 4.82 1.80
C GLY A 67 -1.68 5.67 0.93
N PRO A 68 -1.04 6.69 1.49
CA PRO A 68 -0.17 7.58 0.73
C PRO A 68 1.10 6.90 0.28
N PHE A 69 1.70 7.41 -0.80
CA PHE A 69 3.08 7.11 -1.12
C PHE A 69 4.00 7.97 -0.25
N VAL A 70 4.92 7.35 0.49
CA VAL A 70 5.82 8.05 1.42
C VAL A 70 7.25 8.03 0.88
N ALA A 71 7.72 9.18 0.41
CA ALA A 71 9.11 9.37 0.03
C ALA A 71 9.91 9.94 1.21
N ARG A 72 10.99 9.25 1.61
CA ARG A 72 11.93 9.70 2.64
C ARG A 72 13.21 10.19 1.95
N LEU A 73 13.40 11.49 1.89
CA LEU A 73 14.58 12.12 1.31
C LEU A 73 15.63 12.23 2.40
N ARG A 74 16.82 11.70 2.11
CA ARG A 74 17.98 11.72 3.00
C ARG A 74 19.10 12.50 2.33
N SER A 75 19.98 13.07 3.13
CA SER A 75 21.19 13.69 2.60
C SER A 75 22.08 12.60 2.01
N ASP A 76 22.52 12.74 0.76
CA ASP A 76 23.52 11.85 0.19
C ASP A 76 24.87 12.14 0.86
N ASN A 77 25.20 11.35 1.88
CA ASN A 77 26.50 11.41 2.56
C ASN A 77 27.48 10.38 1.97
N THR A 78 27.22 9.89 0.76
CA THR A 78 28.02 8.80 0.17
C THR A 78 28.07 8.94 -1.35
N GLY A 79 29.24 9.26 -1.91
CA GLY A 79 29.52 9.22 -3.35
C GLY A 79 29.43 7.82 -3.99
N LYS A 80 28.75 6.85 -3.37
CA LYS A 80 28.47 5.52 -3.92
C LYS A 80 26.98 5.43 -4.19
N LYS A 81 26.60 5.44 -5.48
CA LYS A 81 25.25 5.16 -5.96
C LYS A 81 24.81 3.78 -5.46
N ARG A 82 24.10 3.74 -4.33
CA ARG A 82 23.44 2.54 -3.82
C ARG A 82 22.10 2.44 -4.52
N PHE A 83 22.03 1.65 -5.60
CA PHE A 83 20.77 1.31 -6.23
C PHE A 83 19.91 0.56 -5.20
N VAL A 84 18.88 1.21 -4.67
CA VAL A 84 17.90 0.54 -3.83
C VAL A 84 16.93 -0.16 -4.76
N LYS A 85 17.06 -1.49 -4.89
CA LYS A 85 16.07 -2.32 -5.57
C LYS A 85 14.76 -2.18 -4.78
N LEU A 86 13.82 -1.39 -5.29
CA LEU A 86 12.47 -1.29 -4.74
C LEU A 86 11.83 -2.67 -4.85
N ARG A 87 11.78 -3.42 -3.74
CA ARG A 87 10.96 -4.62 -3.66
C ARG A 87 9.52 -4.15 -3.58
N GLN A 88 8.78 -4.31 -4.67
CA GLN A 88 7.32 -4.31 -4.61
C GLN A 88 6.93 -5.45 -3.67
N MET A 89 6.30 -5.15 -2.53
CA MET A 89 5.72 -6.21 -1.71
C MET A 89 4.64 -6.86 -2.56
N GLU A 90 4.88 -8.10 -3.00
CA GLU A 90 3.85 -8.90 -3.64
C GLU A 90 2.73 -9.08 -2.61
N HIS A 91 1.53 -8.69 -3.02
CA HIS A 91 0.33 -8.82 -2.22
C HIS A 91 0.13 -10.31 -1.91
N VAL A 92 0.42 -10.73 -0.68
CA VAL A 92 0.20 -12.11 -0.25
C VAL A 92 -1.32 -12.27 -0.14
N PRO A 93 -1.99 -13.09 -0.97
CA PRO A 93 -3.38 -13.39 -0.73
C PRO A 93 -3.46 -14.06 0.64
N ARG A 94 -4.31 -13.50 1.51
CA ARG A 94 -4.63 -14.02 2.84
C ARG A 94 -5.24 -15.41 2.66
N ALA A 95 -4.41 -16.44 2.61
CA ALA A 95 -4.86 -17.81 2.64
C ALA A 95 -5.69 -17.97 3.91
N LEU A 96 -6.98 -18.28 3.74
CA LEU A 96 -7.85 -18.71 4.82
C LEU A 96 -7.19 -19.94 5.44
N SER A 97 -6.53 -19.74 6.58
CA SER A 97 -6.17 -20.81 7.49
C SER A 97 -7.48 -21.42 7.98
N SER A 98 -7.91 -22.48 7.31
CA SER A 98 -9.00 -23.35 7.76
C SER A 98 -8.67 -23.86 9.16
N SER A 99 -9.22 -23.19 10.16
CA SER A 99 -9.35 -23.73 11.50
C SER A 99 -10.75 -24.28 11.58
N VAL A 100 -10.93 -25.58 11.31
CA VAL A 100 -11.79 -26.54 12.02
C VAL A 100 -11.58 -27.90 11.34
N LEU A 101 -10.81 -28.78 11.96
CA LEU A 101 -11.28 -30.15 12.16
C LEU A 101 -10.69 -30.72 13.44
N GLN A 102 -11.59 -31.19 14.27
CA GLN A 102 -11.39 -31.53 15.66
C GLN A 102 -10.60 -32.82 15.85
N LEU A 103 -9.78 -32.74 16.88
CA LEU A 103 -9.18 -33.78 17.70
C LEU A 103 -10.07 -35.02 17.92
N VAL A 104 -9.66 -36.19 17.41
CA VAL A 104 -9.94 -37.48 18.06
C VAL A 104 -8.74 -38.43 17.89
N ALA A 105 -7.96 -38.61 18.94
CA ALA A 105 -7.03 -39.72 19.07
C ALA A 105 -7.03 -40.18 20.54
N SER A 106 -7.74 -41.27 20.80
CA SER A 106 -7.50 -42.12 21.96
C SER A 106 -6.75 -43.35 21.45
N PRO A 107 -5.69 -43.80 22.14
CA PRO A 107 -5.83 -45.09 22.81
C PRO A 107 -5.08 -45.14 24.14
N GLY A 108 -5.79 -45.46 25.22
CA GLY A 108 -5.21 -45.82 26.50
C GLY A 108 -5.89 -47.08 27.04
N SER A 109 -5.23 -48.23 26.89
CA SER A 109 -5.35 -49.40 27.78
C SER A 109 -4.28 -50.42 27.39
N ALA A 110 -3.13 -50.34 28.05
CA ALA A 110 -2.19 -51.44 28.13
C ALA A 110 -2.71 -52.41 29.19
N VAL A 111 -3.13 -53.60 28.77
CA VAL A 111 -3.54 -54.68 29.67
C VAL A 111 -2.28 -55.43 30.08
N LEU A 112 -2.00 -55.40 31.39
CA LEU A 112 -0.98 -56.19 32.06
C LEU A 112 -1.49 -57.64 32.18
N GLY A 113 -0.74 -58.60 31.64
CA GLY A 113 -1.10 -60.03 31.71
C GLY A 113 0.16 -60.89 31.74
N MET A 114 0.45 -61.43 32.91
CA MET A 114 1.54 -62.35 33.22
C MET A 114 1.18 -63.79 32.83
N CYS A 115 2.17 -64.53 32.30
CA CYS A 115 2.49 -65.96 32.43
C CYS A 115 3.12 -66.47 31.14
#